data_AF-A0A4Y7KUM7-F1
#
_entry.id   AF-A0A4Y7KUM7-F1
#
_cell.length_a   1.000
_cell.length_b   1.000
_cell.length_c   1.000
_cell.angle_alpha   90.00
_cell.angle_beta   90.00
_cell.angle_gamma   90.00
#
_symmetry.space_group_name_H-M   'P 1'
#
loop_
_entity.id
_entity.type
_entity.pdbx_description
1 polymer ?
#
loop_
_entity_poly.entity_id
_entity_poly.type
_entity_poly.pdbx_seq_one_letter_code
_entity_poly.pdbx_strand_id
1 'polypeptide(L)'
;MGDHDELPFVGNVNQDEFVYPWTVIIKKPCTSDLGNDRNYVEECGMGLHSKLVLGHGFTHIKVHPLWNQQDHSLSFFVRFKKDLSGFHYATSLAKSFELNGRGKKDWFGEGEKTSRLYGWMAVEDDYMTEGVIGEYLHQLGKLQTVAGILYEEVMEKNRILKKIECMYNETSLRFSNQMDKNDRLERKHSDELREMQQEHDEMKSALDTQRKELEFCRSELEKHKAEIEAAKK
;
A
#
# COMPACT_ATOMS: atom_id res chain seq x y z
N MET A 1 28.45 11.83 -37.48
CA MET A 1 28.42 12.80 -36.36
C MET A 1 27.36 12.33 -35.39
N GLY A 2 27.78 11.74 -34.28
CA GLY A 2 26.88 11.39 -33.18
C GLY A 2 27.05 12.45 -32.10
N ASP A 3 25.99 13.21 -31.84
CA ASP A 3 25.97 14.16 -30.74
C ASP A 3 25.79 13.36 -29.44
N HIS A 4 26.83 13.38 -28.63
CA HIS A 4 26.78 12.95 -27.25
C HIS A 4 25.96 14.00 -26.49
N ASP A 5 24.70 13.66 -26.15
CA ASP A 5 23.98 14.28 -25.05
C ASP A 5 24.72 13.95 -23.75
N GLU A 6 25.78 14.70 -23.44
CA GLU A 6 26.36 14.71 -22.12
C GLU A 6 25.38 15.40 -21.16
N LEU A 7 24.66 14.57 -20.40
CA LEU A 7 23.88 15.01 -19.26
C LEU A 7 24.79 15.81 -18.30
N PRO A 8 24.38 17.02 -17.88
CA PRO A 8 25.20 17.85 -17.01
C PRO A 8 25.31 17.17 -15.64
N PHE A 9 26.55 16.80 -15.30
CA PHE A 9 27.02 16.39 -13.98
C PHE A 9 26.01 15.59 -13.13
N VAL A 10 25.85 14.31 -13.45
CA VAL A 10 25.38 13.34 -12.46
C VAL A 10 26.54 13.13 -11.50
N GLY A 11 26.64 13.99 -10.48
CA GLY A 11 27.30 13.63 -9.22
C GLY A 11 26.75 12.28 -8.77
N ASN A 12 27.52 11.49 -8.04
CA ASN A 12 27.15 10.11 -7.71
C ASN A 12 25.95 10.12 -6.73
N VAL A 13 24.72 10.34 -7.24
CA VAL A 13 23.46 10.48 -6.47
C VAL A 13 23.20 9.27 -5.56
N ASN A 14 23.86 8.15 -5.84
CA ASN A 14 23.83 6.94 -5.02
C ASN A 14 24.71 7.02 -3.76
N GLN A 15 25.72 7.89 -3.75
CA GLN A 15 26.60 8.18 -2.62
C GLN A 15 26.21 9.47 -1.89
N ASP A 16 25.56 10.42 -2.58
CA ASP A 16 25.09 11.66 -1.96
C ASP A 16 24.04 11.38 -0.87
N GLU A 17 24.26 11.94 0.31
CA GLU A 17 23.32 11.88 1.42
C GLU A 17 22.37 13.08 1.41
N PHE A 18 21.07 12.78 1.43
CA PHE A 18 20.01 13.76 1.47
C PHE A 18 19.26 13.68 2.79
N VAL A 19 18.68 14.81 3.21
CA VAL A 19 17.76 14.81 4.34
C VAL A 19 16.47 14.09 3.92
N TYR A 20 16.16 13.00 4.63
CA TYR A 20 15.00 12.16 4.41
C TYR A 20 13.99 12.29 5.57
N PRO A 21 12.70 12.62 5.31
CA PRO A 21 12.05 12.73 4.00
C PRO A 21 12.55 13.89 3.14
N TRP A 22 12.51 13.74 1.81
CA TRP A 22 13.11 14.69 0.86
C TRP A 22 12.70 16.12 1.15
N THR A 23 13.69 16.96 1.42
CA THR A 23 13.48 18.34 1.85
C THR A 23 14.21 19.31 0.93
N VAL A 24 13.50 20.32 0.45
CA VAL A 24 14.06 21.48 -0.24
C VAL A 24 14.05 22.66 0.72
N ILE A 25 15.20 23.31 0.87
CA ILE A 25 15.34 24.55 1.63
C ILE A 25 15.13 25.69 0.62
N ILE A 26 14.20 26.60 0.93
CA ILE A 26 14.01 27.84 0.19
C ILE A 26 14.30 29.00 1.11
N LYS A 27 15.14 29.95 0.71
CA LYS A 27 15.46 31.15 1.49
C LYS A 27 14.98 32.42 0.81
N LYS A 28 14.57 33.37 1.63
CA LYS A 28 14.17 34.72 1.24
C LYS A 28 14.95 35.72 2.10
N PRO A 29 15.69 36.67 1.50
CA PRO A 29 16.23 37.80 2.25
C PRO A 29 15.09 38.62 2.87
N CYS A 30 15.23 39.02 4.12
CA CYS A 30 14.24 39.81 4.83
C CYS A 30 14.92 40.94 5.58
N THR A 31 14.21 42.03 5.79
CA THR A 31 14.64 43.07 6.71
C THR A 31 14.44 42.59 8.16
N SER A 32 15.32 43.03 9.06
CA SER A 32 15.36 42.60 10.46
C SER A 32 14.03 42.71 11.20
N ASP A 33 13.20 43.69 10.83
CA ASP A 33 12.05 44.09 11.63
C ASP A 33 10.79 43.25 11.34
N LEU A 34 10.64 42.72 10.11
CA LEU A 34 9.47 41.92 9.70
C LEU A 34 9.62 40.44 10.03
N GLY A 35 10.85 39.92 10.04
CA GLY A 35 11.10 38.49 10.30
C GLY A 35 10.78 38.05 11.72
N ASN A 36 10.79 38.98 12.68
CA ASN A 36 10.42 38.71 14.07
C ASN A 36 8.89 38.59 14.27
N ASP A 37 8.07 39.04 13.32
CA ASP A 37 6.62 38.87 13.38
C ASP A 37 6.23 37.45 12.93
N ARG A 38 5.76 36.65 13.87
CA ARG A 38 5.30 35.28 13.62
C ARG A 38 4.17 35.24 12.59
N ASN A 39 3.24 36.19 12.59
CA ASN A 39 2.11 36.20 11.65
C ASN A 39 2.61 36.40 10.22
N TYR A 40 3.56 37.32 10.02
CA TYR A 40 4.22 37.55 8.74
C TYR A 40 4.95 36.29 8.22
N VAL A 41 5.68 35.61 9.11
CA VAL A 41 6.40 34.37 8.81
C VAL A 41 5.44 33.28 8.35
N GLU A 42 4.32 33.08 9.06
CA GLU A 42 3.31 32.09 8.71
C GLU A 42 2.58 32.45 7.41
N GLU A 43 2.23 33.72 7.18
CA GLU A 43 1.62 34.18 5.93
C GLU A 43 2.54 33.95 4.71
N CYS A 44 3.83 34.23 4.86
CA CYS A 44 4.82 33.93 3.83
C CYS A 44 4.89 32.43 3.52
N GLY A 45 4.82 31.59 4.55
CA GLY A 45 4.79 30.13 4.41
C GLY A 45 3.56 29.64 3.64
N MET A 46 2.38 30.14 3.99
CA MET A 46 1.12 29.83 3.29
C MET A 46 1.14 30.31 1.83
N GLY A 47 1.66 31.52 1.59
CA GLY A 47 1.80 32.05 0.23
C GLY A 47 2.73 31.22 -0.63
N LEU A 48 3.86 30.74 -0.07
CA LEU A 48 4.77 29.84 -0.76
C LEU A 48 4.12 28.47 -1.02
N HIS A 49 3.46 27.89 -0.02
CA HIS A 49 2.72 26.64 -0.18
C HIS A 49 1.71 26.73 -1.34
N SER A 50 0.86 27.76 -1.35
CA SER A 50 -0.12 27.98 -2.42
C SER A 50 0.53 28.12 -3.80
N LYS A 51 1.65 28.84 -3.91
CA LYS A 51 2.40 28.97 -5.18
C LYS A 51 2.95 27.64 -5.67
N LEU A 52 3.50 26.83 -4.78
CA LEU A 52 4.07 25.53 -5.11
C LEU A 52 2.98 24.52 -5.52
N VAL A 53 1.83 24.53 -4.83
CA VAL A 53 0.69 23.66 -5.17
C VAL A 53 0.07 24.08 -6.50
N LEU A 54 -0.23 25.37 -6.70
CA LEU A 54 -0.92 25.87 -7.90
C LEU A 54 -0.02 25.95 -9.13
N GLY A 55 1.24 26.35 -8.97
CA GLY A 55 2.17 26.61 -10.08
C GLY A 55 2.95 25.39 -10.55
N HIS A 56 3.12 24.38 -9.69
CA HIS A 56 3.94 23.20 -10.00
C HIS A 56 3.21 21.87 -9.81
N GLY A 57 1.92 21.90 -9.43
CA GLY A 57 1.09 20.70 -9.30
C GLY A 57 1.51 19.78 -8.14
N PHE A 58 2.28 20.29 -7.17
CA PHE A 58 2.72 19.50 -6.02
C PHE A 58 1.57 19.29 -5.04
N THR A 59 0.92 18.13 -5.08
CA THR A 59 -0.32 17.89 -4.31
C THR A 59 -0.10 17.50 -2.85
N HIS A 60 1.13 17.17 -2.44
CA HIS A 60 1.44 16.63 -1.11
C HIS A 60 2.79 17.16 -0.60
N ILE A 61 2.85 18.46 -0.34
CA ILE A 61 4.01 19.11 0.28
C ILE A 61 3.63 19.70 1.63
N LYS A 62 4.61 19.79 2.53
CA LYS A 62 4.48 20.55 3.78
C LYS A 62 5.53 21.64 3.77
N VAL A 63 5.10 22.88 3.97
CA VAL A 63 6.01 24.04 4.03
C VAL A 63 6.06 24.52 5.47
N HIS A 64 7.26 24.55 6.04
CA HIS A 64 7.49 25.09 7.38
C HIS A 64 8.40 26.32 7.29
N PRO A 65 7.89 27.53 7.57
CA PRO A 65 8.69 28.74 7.60
C PRO A 65 9.46 28.86 8.93
N LEU A 66 10.68 29.37 8.87
CA LEU A 66 11.56 29.58 10.01
C LEU A 66 12.38 30.86 9.81
N TRP A 67 12.28 31.76 10.77
CA TRP A 67 13.09 32.98 10.80
C TRP A 67 14.48 32.68 11.35
N ASN A 68 15.52 33.06 10.59
CA ASN A 68 16.89 33.02 11.05
C ASN A 68 17.38 34.44 11.38
N GLN A 69 17.60 34.68 12.67
CA GLN A 69 18.08 35.98 13.16
C GLN A 69 19.52 36.28 12.74
N GLN A 70 20.37 35.25 12.56
CA GLN A 70 21.80 35.44 12.32
C GLN A 70 22.10 36.03 10.93
N ASP A 71 21.33 35.65 9.92
CA ASP A 71 21.51 36.11 8.55
C ASP A 71 20.33 36.92 8.02
N HIS A 72 19.44 37.36 8.94
CA HIS A 72 18.21 38.09 8.67
C HIS A 72 17.42 37.52 7.49
N SER A 73 17.26 36.19 7.46
CA SER A 73 16.58 35.51 6.37
C SER A 73 15.44 34.63 6.84
N LEU A 74 14.41 34.54 6.01
CA LEU A 74 13.32 33.62 6.19
C LEU A 74 13.62 32.35 5.39
N SER A 75 13.72 31.22 6.08
CA SER A 75 13.91 29.90 5.48
C SER A 75 12.57 29.16 5.44
N PHE A 76 12.33 28.40 4.39
CA PHE A 76 11.16 27.54 4.23
C PHE A 76 11.64 26.12 3.95
N PHE A 77 11.19 25.19 4.77
CA PHE A 77 11.49 23.77 4.59
C PHE A 77 10.30 23.13 3.90
N VAL A 78 10.49 22.80 2.62
CA VAL A 78 9.49 22.14 1.78
C VAL A 78 9.75 20.66 1.80
N ARG A 79 8.92 19.93 2.56
CA ARG A 79 9.00 18.48 2.69
C ARG A 79 8.08 17.80 1.69
N PHE A 80 8.65 16.85 0.94
CA PHE A 80 7.95 16.04 -0.04
C PHE A 80 7.59 14.66 0.52
N LYS A 81 6.86 13.87 -0.29
CA LYS A 81 6.57 12.46 0.01
C LYS A 81 7.86 11.66 0.18
N LYS A 82 7.79 10.56 0.92
CA LYS A 82 8.93 9.67 1.16
C LYS A 82 9.32 8.81 -0.06
N ASP A 83 8.42 8.64 -1.01
CA ASP A 83 8.65 7.82 -2.20
C ASP A 83 9.55 8.50 -3.25
N LEU A 84 9.87 7.78 -4.32
CA LEU A 84 10.64 8.30 -5.45
C LEU A 84 9.95 9.45 -6.19
N SER A 85 8.61 9.56 -6.12
CA SER A 85 7.92 10.72 -6.68
C SER A 85 8.27 11.98 -5.90
N GLY A 86 8.36 11.87 -4.57
CA GLY A 86 8.83 12.95 -3.72
C GLY A 86 10.26 13.37 -4.04
N PHE A 87 11.16 12.40 -4.31
CA PHE A 87 12.52 12.69 -4.76
C PHE A 87 12.51 13.48 -6.06
N HIS A 88 11.81 12.96 -7.07
CA HIS A 88 11.70 13.59 -8.38
C HIS A 88 11.18 15.04 -8.28
N TYR A 89 10.14 15.29 -7.48
CA TYR A 89 9.60 16.64 -7.29
C TYR A 89 10.58 17.56 -6.53
N ALA A 90 11.23 17.06 -5.48
CA ALA A 90 12.24 17.83 -4.74
C ALA A 90 13.41 18.22 -5.64
N THR A 91 13.97 17.26 -6.40
CA THR A 91 15.05 17.50 -7.35
C THR A 91 14.62 18.47 -8.45
N SER A 92 13.41 18.33 -8.99
CA SER A 92 12.88 19.23 -10.03
C SER A 92 12.77 20.67 -9.52
N LEU A 93 12.28 20.85 -8.29
CA LEU A 93 12.19 22.17 -7.66
C LEU A 93 13.58 22.76 -7.42
N ALA A 94 14.50 22.01 -6.83
CA ALA A 94 15.87 22.46 -6.60
C ALA A 94 16.58 22.85 -7.91
N LYS A 95 16.48 22.01 -8.95
CA LYS A 95 17.03 22.30 -10.28
C LYS A 95 16.41 23.55 -10.90
N SER A 96 15.11 23.79 -10.69
CA SER A 96 14.47 25.01 -11.18
C SER A 96 15.08 26.28 -10.56
N PHE A 97 15.52 26.24 -9.31
CA PHE A 97 16.22 27.36 -8.68
C PHE A 97 17.63 27.51 -9.25
N GLU A 98 18.38 26.41 -9.35
CA GLU A 98 19.74 26.39 -9.89
C GLU A 98 19.80 26.92 -11.33
N LEU A 99 18.92 26.44 -12.23
CA LEU A 99 18.86 26.89 -13.63
C LEU A 99 18.52 28.39 -13.78
N ASN A 100 17.90 29.00 -12.77
CA ASN A 100 17.57 30.41 -12.75
C ASN A 100 18.61 31.27 -12.03
N GLY A 101 19.79 30.72 -11.67
CA GLY A 101 20.81 31.42 -10.89
C GLY A 101 20.32 31.79 -9.49
N ARG A 102 19.54 30.89 -8.88
CA ARG A 102 18.95 31.05 -7.54
C ARG A 102 19.18 29.82 -6.67
N GLY A 103 20.22 29.04 -6.95
CA GLY A 103 20.61 27.86 -6.18
C GLY A 103 21.38 28.20 -4.91
N LYS A 104 21.90 27.16 -4.23
CA LYS A 104 22.73 27.29 -3.03
C LYS A 104 23.96 28.18 -3.27
N LYS A 105 24.66 27.96 -4.38
CA LYS A 105 25.86 28.73 -4.76
C LYS A 105 25.55 30.21 -4.94
N ASP A 106 24.39 30.53 -5.53
CA ASP A 106 23.96 31.94 -5.73
C ASP A 106 23.56 32.61 -4.42
N TRP A 107 23.10 31.85 -3.42
CA TRP A 107 22.80 32.38 -2.08
C TRP A 107 24.07 32.72 -1.29
N PHE A 108 25.10 31.89 -1.39
CA PHE A 108 26.37 32.06 -0.68
C PHE A 108 27.45 32.80 -1.48
N GLY A 109 27.19 33.10 -2.76
CA GLY A 109 28.11 33.82 -3.63
C GLY A 109 28.23 35.31 -3.31
N GLU A 110 29.17 35.96 -3.98
CA GLU A 110 29.40 37.40 -3.86
C GLU A 110 28.37 38.18 -4.68
N GLY A 111 27.63 39.08 -4.03
CA GLY A 111 26.64 39.94 -4.69
C GLY A 111 25.52 40.39 -3.75
N GLU A 112 24.79 41.44 -4.15
CA GLU A 112 23.61 41.88 -3.41
C GLU A 112 22.49 40.84 -3.56
N LYS A 113 22.02 40.32 -2.42
CA LYS A 113 20.91 39.39 -2.40
C LYS A 113 19.64 40.12 -2.82
N THR A 114 19.17 39.80 -4.03
CA THR A 114 17.90 40.34 -4.53
C THR A 114 16.74 39.87 -3.63
N SER A 115 15.62 40.58 -3.60
CA SER A 115 14.40 40.20 -2.85
C SER A 115 13.69 38.92 -3.35
N ARG A 116 14.39 38.10 -4.13
CA ARG A 116 13.94 36.85 -4.73
C ARG A 116 14.12 35.67 -3.77
N LEU A 117 13.47 34.56 -4.13
CA LEU A 117 13.62 33.28 -3.45
C LEU A 117 14.82 32.53 -4.04
N TYR A 118 15.57 31.87 -3.15
CA TYR A 118 16.67 30.98 -3.49
C TYR A 118 16.34 29.59 -2.96
N GLY A 119 16.76 28.52 -3.62
CA GLY A 119 16.39 27.18 -3.17
C GLY A 119 17.32 26.06 -3.62
N TRP A 120 17.44 25.04 -2.77
CA TRP A 120 18.25 23.86 -3.04
C TRP A 120 17.76 22.65 -2.24
N MET A 121 18.16 21.46 -2.67
CA MET A 121 17.87 20.23 -1.94
C MET A 121 18.76 20.14 -0.70
N ALA A 122 18.18 19.80 0.46
CA ALA A 122 18.93 19.66 1.70
C ALA A 122 19.83 18.43 1.66
N VAL A 123 21.12 18.64 1.86
CA VAL A 123 22.18 17.62 1.85
C VAL A 123 22.89 17.56 3.20
N GLU A 124 23.87 16.65 3.34
CA GLU A 124 24.71 16.49 4.54
C GLU A 124 25.22 17.82 5.11
N ASP A 125 25.80 18.69 4.28
CA ASP A 125 26.31 20.00 4.74
C ASP A 125 25.24 20.84 5.45
N ASP A 126 24.02 20.88 4.93
CA ASP A 126 22.93 21.65 5.54
C ASP A 126 22.48 20.99 6.85
N TYR A 127 22.44 19.67 6.90
CA TYR A 127 22.09 18.88 8.09
C TYR A 127 23.09 19.11 9.23
N MET A 128 24.39 19.12 8.91
CA MET A 128 25.48 19.30 9.87
C MET A 128 25.74 20.77 10.24
N THR A 129 25.05 21.72 9.61
CA THR A 129 25.24 23.16 9.88
C THR A 129 24.78 23.50 11.30
N GLU A 130 25.64 24.18 12.07
CA GLU A 130 25.26 24.68 13.39
C GLU A 130 24.16 25.76 13.31
N GLY A 131 23.25 25.75 14.27
CA GLY A 131 22.17 26.71 14.40
C GLY A 131 20.83 26.22 13.83
N VAL A 132 19.91 27.17 13.65
CA VAL A 132 18.46 26.88 13.47
C VAL A 132 18.14 26.01 12.26
N ILE A 133 18.96 26.04 11.21
CA ILE A 133 18.73 25.23 10.00
C ILE A 133 19.05 23.76 10.28
N GLY A 134 20.27 23.45 10.72
CA GLY A 134 20.66 22.08 11.02
C GLY A 134 19.82 21.49 12.15
N GLU A 135 19.60 22.24 13.25
CA GLU A 135 18.73 21.80 14.35
C GLU A 135 17.33 21.38 13.87
N TYR A 136 16.74 22.16 12.95
CA TYR A 136 15.44 21.82 12.39
C TYR A 136 15.49 20.61 11.45
N LEU A 137 16.53 20.47 10.64
CA LEU A 137 16.71 19.30 9.76
C LEU A 137 16.89 18.00 10.56
N HIS A 138 17.59 18.03 11.70
CA HIS A 138 17.69 16.90 12.63
C HIS A 138 16.32 16.48 13.19
N GLN A 139 15.42 17.43 13.45
CA GLN A 139 14.05 17.13 13.90
C GLN A 139 13.17 16.60 12.76
N LEU A 140 13.42 17.03 11.52
CA LEU A 140 12.65 16.61 10.36
C LEU A 140 12.93 15.17 9.92
N GLY A 141 14.14 14.68 10.14
CA GLY A 141 14.54 13.38 9.63
C GLY A 141 16.00 12.98 9.83
N LYS A 142 16.44 12.06 8.97
CA LYS A 142 17.79 11.49 8.98
C LYS A 142 18.46 11.70 7.62
N LEU A 143 19.79 11.68 7.59
CA LEU A 143 20.54 11.55 6.35
C LEU A 143 20.39 10.14 5.79
N GLN A 144 20.23 10.07 4.48
CA GLN A 144 20.03 8.81 3.77
C GLN A 144 20.39 8.96 2.29
N THR A 145 21.01 7.93 1.71
CA THR A 145 21.25 7.86 0.27
C THR A 145 20.00 7.36 -0.48
N VAL A 146 19.89 7.70 -1.76
CA VAL A 146 18.80 7.19 -2.62
C VAL A 146 18.81 5.65 -2.67
N ALA A 147 20.01 5.06 -2.77
CA ALA A 147 20.19 3.61 -2.75
C ALA A 147 19.75 2.97 -1.43
N GLY A 148 20.04 3.61 -0.29
CA GLY A 148 19.61 3.15 1.03
C GLY A 148 18.10 3.14 1.18
N ILE A 149 17.41 4.17 0.68
CA ILE A 149 15.94 4.26 0.72
C ILE A 149 15.31 3.16 -0.14
N LEU A 150 15.81 2.98 -1.36
CA LEU A 150 15.35 1.92 -2.27
C LEU A 150 15.54 0.54 -1.65
N TYR A 151 16.68 0.29 -1.02
CA TYR A 151 16.95 -0.96 -0.34
C TYR A 151 15.97 -1.22 0.81
N GLU A 152 15.75 -0.22 1.69
CA GLU A 152 14.76 -0.32 2.77
C GLU A 152 13.36 -0.62 2.23
N GLU A 153 12.94 0.04 1.13
CA GLU A 153 11.63 -0.18 0.51
C GLU A 153 11.49 -1.60 -0.08
N VAL A 154 12.52 -2.10 -0.76
CA VAL A 154 12.55 -3.47 -1.30
C VAL A 154 12.48 -4.50 -0.17
N MET A 155 13.22 -4.27 0.92
CA MET A 155 13.23 -5.18 2.07
C MET A 155 11.86 -5.26 2.76
N GLU A 156 11.18 -4.12 2.93
CA GLU A 156 9.83 -4.10 3.50
C GLU A 156 8.81 -4.79 2.59
N LYS A 157 8.86 -4.53 1.27
CA LYS A 157 8.01 -5.23 0.29
C LYS A 157 8.24 -6.74 0.33
N ASN A 158 9.50 -7.19 0.38
CA ASN A 158 9.83 -8.61 0.50
C ASN A 158 9.30 -9.24 1.79
N ARG A 159 9.36 -8.52 2.92
CA ARG A 159 8.78 -8.97 4.19
C ARG A 159 7.27 -9.13 4.10
N ILE A 160 6.59 -8.19 3.47
CA ILE A 160 5.14 -8.27 3.23
C ILE A 160 4.80 -9.46 2.31
N LEU A 161 5.54 -9.64 1.22
CA LEU A 161 5.34 -10.77 0.30
C LEU A 161 5.48 -12.12 1.01
N LYS A 162 6.52 -12.31 1.83
CA LYS A 162 6.69 -13.52 2.64
C LYS A 162 5.52 -13.78 3.59
N LYS A 163 4.95 -12.71 4.18
CA LYS A 163 3.77 -12.83 5.04
C LYS A 163 2.55 -13.28 4.24
N ILE A 164 2.33 -12.71 3.06
CA ILE A 164 1.22 -13.08 2.17
C ILE A 164 1.37 -14.53 1.71
N GLU A 165 2.58 -14.96 1.32
CA GLU A 165 2.88 -16.33 0.94
C GLU A 165 2.56 -17.32 2.07
N CYS A 166 2.97 -17.00 3.29
CA CYS A 166 2.64 -17.82 4.47
C CYS A 166 1.13 -17.96 4.67
N MET A 167 0.40 -16.83 4.64
CA MET A 167 -1.06 -16.83 4.77
C MET A 167 -1.73 -17.64 3.65
N TYR A 168 -1.26 -17.51 2.41
CA TYR A 168 -1.77 -18.27 1.28
C TYR A 168 -1.58 -19.77 1.48
N ASN A 169 -0.39 -20.20 1.90
CA ASN A 169 -0.09 -21.61 2.16
C ASN A 169 -0.95 -22.18 3.29
N GLU A 170 -1.15 -21.43 4.38
CA GLU A 170 -2.04 -21.82 5.48
C GLU A 170 -3.49 -21.96 5.02
N THR A 171 -4.00 -20.98 4.26
CA THR A 171 -5.38 -21.02 3.73
C THR A 171 -5.56 -22.17 2.73
N SER A 172 -4.59 -22.38 1.84
CA SER A 172 -4.60 -23.47 0.87
C SER A 172 -4.64 -24.84 1.57
N LEU A 173 -3.82 -25.03 2.61
CA LEU A 173 -3.82 -26.25 3.41
C LEU A 173 -5.16 -26.48 4.13
N ARG A 174 -5.74 -25.42 4.72
CA ARG A 174 -7.07 -25.51 5.35
C ARG A 174 -8.15 -25.90 4.36
N PHE A 175 -8.11 -25.32 3.15
CA PHE A 175 -9.06 -25.61 2.09
C PHE A 175 -8.94 -27.06 1.60
N SER A 176 -7.73 -27.55 1.35
CA SER A 176 -7.47 -28.95 0.99
C SER A 176 -8.02 -29.91 2.05
N ASN A 177 -7.78 -29.62 3.33
CA ASN A 177 -8.31 -30.43 4.43
C ASN A 177 -9.84 -30.43 4.50
N GLN A 178 -10.49 -29.32 4.10
CA GLN A 178 -11.95 -29.25 4.02
C GLN A 178 -12.50 -30.04 2.84
N MET A 179 -11.86 -29.96 1.67
CA MET A 179 -12.20 -30.80 0.51
C MET A 179 -12.11 -32.28 0.87
N ASP A 180 -11.00 -32.73 1.48
CA ASP A 180 -10.84 -34.13 1.90
C ASP A 180 -11.94 -34.60 2.88
N LYS A 181 -12.37 -33.71 3.78
CA LYS A 181 -13.49 -33.98 4.70
C LYS A 181 -14.83 -34.06 3.96
N ASN A 182 -15.07 -33.15 3.03
CA ASN A 182 -16.28 -33.13 2.22
C ASN A 182 -16.39 -34.40 1.37
N ASP A 183 -15.32 -34.78 0.66
CA ASP A 183 -15.27 -36.00 -0.15
C ASP A 183 -15.50 -37.27 0.68
N ARG A 184 -15.05 -37.30 1.94
CA ARG A 184 -15.31 -38.40 2.87
C ARG A 184 -16.77 -38.44 3.30
N LEU A 185 -17.38 -37.29 3.55
CA LEU A 185 -18.80 -37.20 3.92
C LEU A 185 -19.70 -37.60 2.74
N GLU A 186 -19.39 -37.13 1.53
CA GLU A 186 -20.14 -37.48 0.31
C GLU A 186 -20.07 -38.98 0.01
N ARG A 187 -18.91 -39.61 0.20
CA ARG A 187 -18.76 -41.07 0.08
C ARG A 187 -19.62 -41.81 1.10
N LYS A 188 -19.54 -41.44 2.38
CA LYS A 188 -20.37 -42.05 3.44
C LYS A 188 -21.87 -41.91 3.15
N HIS A 189 -22.31 -40.71 2.80
CA HIS A 189 -23.71 -40.46 2.47
C HIS A 189 -24.17 -41.29 1.27
N SER A 190 -23.32 -41.45 0.25
CA SER A 190 -23.61 -42.28 -0.92
C SER A 190 -23.68 -43.77 -0.58
N ASP A 191 -22.79 -44.26 0.30
CA ASP A 191 -22.82 -45.64 0.79
C ASP A 191 -24.08 -45.91 1.63
N GLU A 192 -24.43 -45.01 2.55
CA GLU A 192 -25.65 -45.09 3.39
C GLU A 192 -26.92 -45.09 2.52
N LEU A 193 -26.97 -44.25 1.48
CA LEU A 193 -28.11 -44.21 0.55
C LEU A 193 -28.26 -45.54 -0.20
N ARG A 194 -27.14 -46.16 -0.61
CA ARG A 194 -27.14 -47.46 -1.28
C ARG A 194 -27.64 -48.56 -0.35
N GLU A 195 -27.20 -48.56 0.90
CA GLU A 195 -27.65 -49.53 1.91
C GLU A 195 -29.16 -49.40 2.15
N MET A 196 -29.67 -48.19 2.40
CA MET A 196 -31.11 -47.97 2.57
C MET A 196 -31.93 -48.38 1.34
N GLN A 197 -31.42 -48.12 0.13
CA GLN A 197 -32.09 -48.53 -1.10
C GLN A 197 -32.16 -50.06 -1.22
N GLN A 198 -31.09 -50.77 -0.86
CA GLN A 198 -31.06 -52.22 -0.86
C GLN A 198 -32.07 -52.79 0.15
N GLU A 199 -32.10 -52.29 1.38
CA GLU A 199 -33.06 -52.69 2.40
C GLU A 199 -34.51 -52.44 1.96
N HIS A 200 -34.78 -51.29 1.32
CA HIS A 200 -36.08 -50.96 0.77
C HIS A 200 -36.52 -51.97 -0.31
N ASP A 201 -35.61 -52.34 -1.22
CA ASP A 201 -35.91 -53.27 -2.31
C ASP A 201 -36.11 -54.71 -1.82
N GLU A 202 -35.35 -55.13 -0.79
CA GLU A 202 -35.54 -56.40 -0.09
C GLU A 202 -36.91 -56.44 0.60
N MET A 203 -37.25 -55.40 1.36
CA MET A 203 -38.54 -55.29 2.05
C MET A 203 -39.71 -55.29 1.06
N LYS A 204 -39.59 -54.55 -0.06
CA LYS A 204 -40.59 -54.51 -1.12
C LYS A 204 -40.79 -55.88 -1.75
N SER A 205 -39.72 -56.64 -1.97
CA SER A 205 -39.79 -58.00 -2.53
C SER A 205 -40.47 -58.97 -1.56
N ALA A 206 -40.19 -58.87 -0.26
CA ALA A 206 -40.86 -59.65 0.78
C ALA A 206 -42.36 -59.35 0.85
N LEU A 207 -42.74 -58.07 0.76
CA LEU A 207 -44.13 -57.63 0.79
C LEU A 207 -44.91 -58.10 -0.46
N ASP A 208 -44.29 -58.07 -1.64
CA ASP A 208 -44.89 -58.62 -2.87
C ASP A 208 -45.10 -60.14 -2.78
N THR A 209 -44.17 -60.85 -2.14
CA THR A 209 -44.30 -62.29 -1.89
C THR A 209 -45.47 -62.59 -0.96
N GLN A 210 -45.55 -61.92 0.19
CA GLN A 210 -46.67 -62.07 1.13
C GLN A 210 -48.02 -61.71 0.48
N ARG A 211 -48.04 -60.67 -0.35
CA ARG A 211 -49.25 -60.28 -1.09
C ARG A 211 -49.73 -61.39 -2.01
N LYS A 212 -48.84 -62.02 -2.79
CA LYS A 212 -49.17 -63.14 -3.67
C LYS A 212 -49.69 -64.35 -2.89
N GLU A 213 -49.08 -64.68 -1.76
CA GLU A 213 -49.55 -65.75 -0.88
C GLU A 213 -50.96 -65.48 -0.33
N LEU A 214 -51.24 -64.25 0.10
CA LEU A 214 -52.58 -63.85 0.55
C LEU A 214 -53.61 -63.89 -0.58
N GLU A 215 -53.26 -63.44 -1.79
CA GLU A 215 -54.12 -63.52 -2.97
C GLU A 215 -54.44 -64.98 -3.32
N PHE A 216 -53.46 -65.88 -3.22
CA PHE A 216 -53.65 -67.32 -3.40
C PHE A 216 -54.59 -67.92 -2.34
N CYS A 217 -54.31 -67.70 -1.05
CA CYS A 217 -55.16 -68.17 0.05
C CYS A 217 -56.60 -67.66 -0.08
N ARG A 218 -56.78 -66.41 -0.49
CA ARG A 218 -58.11 -65.82 -0.73
C ARG A 218 -58.86 -66.55 -1.84
N SER A 219 -58.18 -66.88 -2.95
CA SER A 219 -58.80 -67.61 -4.06
C SER A 219 -59.26 -69.02 -3.64
N GLU A 220 -58.43 -69.74 -2.89
CA GLU A 220 -58.78 -71.06 -2.35
C GLU A 220 -59.97 -70.98 -1.38
N LEU A 221 -60.01 -69.97 -0.52
CA LEU A 221 -61.12 -69.77 0.41
C LEU A 221 -62.44 -69.49 -0.33
N GLU A 222 -62.41 -68.69 -1.41
CA GLU A 222 -63.59 -68.42 -2.24
C GLU A 222 -64.09 -69.68 -2.96
N LYS A 223 -63.18 -70.53 -3.46
CA LYS A 223 -63.57 -71.83 -4.05
C LYS A 223 -64.28 -72.70 -3.03
N HIS A 224 -63.70 -72.90 -1.85
CA HIS A 224 -64.32 -73.70 -0.80
C HIS A 224 -65.65 -73.14 -0.32
N LYS A 225 -65.80 -71.81 -0.24
CA LYS A 225 -67.10 -71.20 0.06
C LYS A 225 -68.14 -71.52 -1.01
N ALA A 226 -67.79 -71.38 -2.29
CA ALA A 226 -68.70 -71.70 -3.40
C ALA A 226 -69.11 -73.19 -3.40
N GLU A 227 -68.18 -74.10 -3.09
CA GLU A 227 -68.46 -75.53 -2.94
C GLU A 227 -69.43 -75.81 -1.78
N ILE A 228 -69.22 -75.18 -0.62
CA ILE A 228 -70.10 -75.32 0.55
C ILE A 228 -71.50 -74.75 0.26
N GLU A 229 -71.60 -73.62 -0.45
CA GLU A 229 -72.89 -73.05 -0.85
C GLU A 229 -73.61 -73.90 -1.89
N ALA A 230 -72.89 -74.50 -2.84
CA ALA A 230 -73.46 -75.42 -3.82
C ALA A 230 -74.00 -76.71 -3.17
N ALA A 231 -73.34 -77.22 -2.12
CA ALA A 231 -73.76 -78.41 -1.39
C ALA A 231 -75.01 -78.19 -0.48
N LYS A 232 -75.41 -76.93 -0.26
CA LYS A 232 -76.59 -76.57 0.56
C LYS A 232 -77.85 -76.27 -0.27
N LYS A 233 -77.74 -76.28 -1.60
CA LYS A 233 -78.85 -76.14 -2.55
C LYS A 233 -79.37 -77.51 -2.99
#